data_AF-Q16YW3-F1
#
_entry.id   AF-Q16YW3-F1
#
_cell.length_a   1.000
_cell.length_b   1.000
_cell.length_c   1.000
_cell.angle_alpha   90.00
_cell.angle_beta   90.00
_cell.angle_gamma   90.00
#
_symmetry.space_group_name_H-M   'P 1'
#
loop_
_entity.id
_entity.type
_entity.pdbx_description
1 polymer ?
#
loop_
_entity_poly.entity_id
_entity_poly.type
_entity_poly.pdbx_seq_one_letter_code
_entity_poly.pdbx_strand_id
1 'polypeptide(L)'
;MLLCRKIHELRIVELAINKNLSILKAALWDNVELLEDLLQEEVHLIDCLDSWGRAPIHAAAITADSRCLPMLINAGANIDATCGPRGDNKTALHLSAEHGHVSNVQVLLDAGASFVAKDRNGLTALDLADRSGHESCVNLLKEAAGSP
;
A
#
# COMPACT_ATOMS: atom_id res chain seq x y z
N MET A 1 2.35 35.83 -5.16
CA MET A 1 1.16 35.00 -4.87
C MET A 1 0.51 34.35 -6.10
N LEU A 2 0.64 34.87 -7.33
CA LEU A 2 0.10 34.22 -8.53
C LEU A 2 0.91 33.01 -9.04
N LEU A 3 2.21 32.94 -8.73
CA LEU A 3 3.06 31.84 -9.21
C LEU A 3 2.80 30.51 -8.47
N CYS A 4 2.56 30.55 -7.15
CA CYS A 4 2.17 29.34 -6.40
C CYS A 4 0.79 28.83 -6.85
N ARG A 5 -0.17 29.72 -7.13
CA ARG A 5 -1.47 29.32 -7.70
C ARG A 5 -1.36 28.71 -9.09
N LYS A 6 -0.44 29.21 -9.93
CA LYS A 6 -0.22 28.69 -11.28
C LYS A 6 0.51 27.34 -11.28
N ILE A 7 1.40 27.11 -10.31
CA ILE A 7 2.03 25.79 -10.08
C ILE A 7 1.00 24.80 -9.50
N HIS A 8 0.08 25.27 -8.66
CA HIS A 8 -1.04 24.46 -8.18
C HIS A 8 -2.02 24.11 -9.30
N GLU A 9 -2.35 25.06 -10.19
CA GLU A 9 -3.14 24.83 -11.40
C GLU A 9 -2.43 23.92 -12.41
N LEU A 10 -1.10 24.02 -12.57
CA LEU A 10 -0.32 23.13 -13.45
C LEU A 10 -0.21 21.71 -12.88
N ARG A 11 -0.18 21.54 -11.55
CA ARG A 11 -0.31 20.23 -10.88
C ARG A 11 -1.73 19.64 -11.04
N ILE A 12 -2.72 20.49 -11.34
CA ILE A 12 -4.11 20.12 -11.67
C ILE A 12 -4.29 19.71 -13.15
N VAL A 13 -3.37 20.05 -14.06
CA VAL A 13 -3.52 19.64 -15.48
C VAL A 13 -3.21 18.15 -15.71
N GLU A 14 -2.45 17.49 -14.84
CA GLU A 14 -2.29 16.01 -14.86
C GLU A 14 -3.45 15.25 -14.20
N LEU A 15 -4.37 15.94 -13.53
CA LEU A 15 -5.54 15.37 -12.83
C LEU A 15 -6.70 14.98 -13.78
N ALA A 16 -6.54 15.11 -15.10
CA ALA A 16 -7.53 14.67 -16.09
C ALA A 16 -7.44 13.17 -16.45
N ILE A 17 -6.52 12.40 -15.86
CA ILE A 17 -6.41 10.95 -16.09
C ILE A 17 -6.91 10.22 -14.84
N ASN A 18 -8.23 10.00 -14.80
CA ASN A 18 -8.98 9.11 -13.91
C ASN A 18 -8.78 9.33 -12.40
N LYS A 19 -9.77 9.88 -11.69
CA LYS A 19 -9.69 10.16 -10.24
C LYS A 19 -9.33 8.94 -9.38
N ASN A 20 -9.71 7.72 -9.78
CA ASN A 20 -9.25 6.51 -9.09
C ASN A 20 -7.72 6.37 -9.12
N LEU A 21 -7.07 6.88 -10.17
CA LEU A 21 -5.63 6.86 -10.32
C LEU A 21 -4.93 7.91 -9.45
N SER A 22 -5.60 8.98 -9.00
CA SER A 22 -4.95 10.06 -8.22
C SER A 22 -4.56 9.58 -6.82
N ILE A 23 -5.47 8.90 -6.11
CA ILE A 23 -5.20 8.37 -4.76
C ILE A 23 -4.15 7.25 -4.78
N LEU A 24 -4.18 6.37 -5.78
CA LEU A 24 -3.13 5.37 -5.97
C LEU A 24 -1.76 5.99 -6.26
N LYS A 25 -1.69 7.02 -7.11
CA LYS A 25 -0.42 7.73 -7.40
C LYS A 25 0.10 8.45 -6.17
N ALA A 26 -0.78 9.06 -5.38
CA ALA A 26 -0.40 9.70 -4.12
C ALA A 26 0.23 8.70 -3.15
N ALA A 27 -0.39 7.52 -2.99
CA ALA A 27 0.15 6.43 -2.20
C ALA A 27 1.48 5.90 -2.75
N LEU A 28 1.58 5.67 -4.06
CA LEU A 28 2.79 5.15 -4.71
C LEU A 28 3.99 6.10 -4.57
N TRP A 29 3.78 7.40 -4.75
CA TRP A 29 4.83 8.41 -4.65
C TRP A 29 5.06 8.93 -3.23
N ASP A 30 4.42 8.32 -2.24
CA ASP A 30 4.46 8.74 -0.83
C ASP A 30 4.15 10.23 -0.63
N ASN A 31 3.19 10.75 -1.41
CA ASN A 31 2.75 12.14 -1.36
C ASN A 31 1.68 12.31 -0.29
N VAL A 32 2.13 12.44 0.96
CA VAL A 32 1.31 12.59 2.17
C VAL A 32 0.31 13.75 2.03
N GLU A 33 0.75 14.94 1.63
CA GLU A 33 -0.12 16.12 1.50
C GLU A 33 -1.28 15.86 0.52
N LEU A 34 -0.97 15.33 -0.67
CA LEU A 34 -2.01 15.01 -1.65
C LEU A 34 -2.93 13.88 -1.15
N LEU A 35 -2.38 12.90 -0.43
CA LEU A 35 -3.18 11.81 0.11
C LEU A 35 -4.12 12.30 1.22
N GLU A 36 -3.67 13.18 2.10
CA GLU A 36 -4.50 13.82 3.14
C GLU A 36 -5.68 14.55 2.51
N ASP A 37 -5.41 15.41 1.51
CA ASP A 37 -6.44 16.15 0.79
C ASP A 37 -7.48 15.22 0.14
N LEU A 38 -7.00 14.17 -0.56
CA LEU A 38 -7.87 13.20 -1.22
C LEU A 38 -8.68 12.35 -0.22
N LEU A 39 -8.13 12.00 0.94
CA LEU A 39 -8.87 11.27 1.96
C LEU A 39 -9.96 12.12 2.62
N GLN A 40 -9.80 13.44 2.70
CA GLN A 40 -10.84 14.34 3.22
C GLN A 40 -12.00 14.52 2.24
N GLU A 41 -11.71 14.67 0.95
CA GLU A 41 -12.73 14.96 -0.06
C GLU A 41 -13.33 13.69 -0.69
N GLU A 42 -12.51 12.65 -0.88
CA GLU A 42 -12.81 11.49 -1.71
C GLU A 42 -12.53 10.16 -0.98
N VAL A 43 -12.81 10.07 0.33
CA VAL A 43 -12.60 8.85 1.15
C VAL A 43 -13.22 7.58 0.54
N HIS A 44 -14.30 7.70 -0.23
CA HIS A 44 -14.94 6.60 -0.95
C HIS A 44 -14.03 5.90 -1.98
N LEU A 45 -12.89 6.50 -2.33
CA LEU A 45 -11.89 5.95 -3.24
C LEU A 45 -10.78 5.17 -2.51
N ILE A 46 -10.85 5.01 -1.19
CA ILE A 46 -9.79 4.38 -0.38
C ILE A 46 -9.46 2.93 -0.80
N ASP A 47 -10.46 2.22 -1.33
CA ASP A 47 -10.33 0.84 -1.86
C ASP A 47 -10.54 0.78 -3.39
N CYS A 48 -10.44 1.90 -4.09
CA CYS A 48 -10.59 1.89 -5.55
C CYS A 48 -9.45 1.10 -6.21
N LEU A 49 -9.75 0.47 -7.35
CA LEU A 49 -8.80 -0.41 -8.03
C LEU A 49 -8.31 0.21 -9.33
N ASP A 50 -7.02 0.04 -9.63
CA ASP A 50 -6.46 0.32 -10.96
C ASP A 50 -6.71 -0.83 -11.95
N SER A 51 -6.19 -0.68 -13.17
CA SER A 51 -6.30 -1.71 -14.23
C SER A 51 -5.55 -3.01 -13.93
N TRP A 52 -4.69 -3.04 -12.91
CA TRP A 52 -4.03 -4.24 -12.40
C TRP A 52 -4.76 -4.83 -11.18
N GLY A 53 -5.86 -4.19 -10.74
CA GLY A 53 -6.60 -4.58 -9.56
C GLY A 53 -5.90 -4.20 -8.26
N ARG A 54 -4.98 -3.23 -8.27
CA ARG A 54 -4.31 -2.75 -7.05
C ARG A 54 -5.17 -1.67 -6.41
N ALA A 55 -5.27 -1.71 -5.09
CA ALA A 55 -5.80 -0.63 -4.26
C ALA A 55 -4.68 0.32 -3.77
N PRO A 56 -4.99 1.54 -3.28
CA PRO A 56 -4.01 2.47 -2.72
C PRO A 56 -3.08 1.84 -1.68
N ILE A 57 -3.59 0.95 -0.82
CA ILE A 57 -2.77 0.26 0.19
C ILE A 57 -1.67 -0.61 -0.45
N HIS A 58 -1.93 -1.22 -1.61
CA HIS A 58 -0.93 -1.98 -2.35
C HIS A 58 0.13 -1.06 -2.96
N ALA A 59 -0.27 0.12 -3.43
CA ALA A 59 0.65 1.10 -3.97
C ALA A 59 1.60 1.63 -2.89
N ALA A 60 1.08 1.97 -1.70
CA ALA A 60 1.90 2.34 -0.55
C ALA A 60 2.83 1.19 -0.10
N ALA A 61 2.35 -0.05 -0.12
CA ALA A 61 3.12 -1.22 0.29
C ALA A 61 4.33 -1.55 -0.60
N ILE A 62 4.38 -1.05 -1.84
CA ILE A 62 5.53 -1.20 -2.77
C ILE A 62 6.61 -0.14 -2.48
N THR A 63 6.23 0.96 -1.84
CA THR A 63 7.15 2.06 -1.50
C THR A 63 7.79 1.80 -0.13
N ALA A 64 9.12 1.85 -0.09
CA ALA A 64 9.88 1.68 1.15
C ALA A 64 9.50 2.76 2.17
N ASP A 65 9.30 2.35 3.43
CA ASP A 65 8.98 3.24 4.55
C ASP A 65 7.84 4.23 4.25
N SER A 66 6.74 3.72 3.67
CA SER A 66 5.65 4.58 3.23
C SER A 66 4.93 5.24 4.41
N ARG A 67 4.95 6.57 4.43
CA ARG A 67 4.17 7.39 5.36
C ARG A 67 2.69 7.39 5.00
N CYS A 68 2.37 7.17 3.73
CA CYS A 68 1.01 7.00 3.24
C CYS A 68 0.33 5.72 3.75
N LEU A 69 1.09 4.64 4.00
CA LEU A 69 0.54 3.36 4.44
C LEU A 69 -0.27 3.45 5.76
N PRO A 70 0.28 3.99 6.88
CA PRO A 70 -0.49 4.13 8.12
C PRO A 70 -1.70 5.08 7.95
N MET A 71 -1.62 6.08 7.07
CA MET A 71 -2.75 6.98 6.82
C MET A 71 -3.91 6.25 6.16
N LEU A 72 -3.63 5.41 5.16
CA LEU A 72 -4.64 4.57 4.50
C LEU A 72 -5.29 3.61 5.50
N ILE A 73 -4.48 2.95 6.34
CA ILE A 73 -4.97 2.05 7.39
C ILE A 73 -5.90 2.80 8.36
N ASN A 74 -5.47 3.96 8.86
CA ASN A 74 -6.25 4.78 9.80
C ASN A 74 -7.54 5.34 9.18
N ALA A 75 -7.55 5.56 7.87
CA ALA A 75 -8.74 6.00 7.13
C ALA A 75 -9.70 4.83 6.79
N GLY A 76 -9.36 3.60 7.17
CA GLY A 76 -10.23 2.42 7.01
C GLY A 76 -10.03 1.63 5.72
N ALA A 77 -8.86 1.73 5.08
CA ALA A 77 -8.54 0.89 3.93
C ALA A 77 -8.63 -0.60 4.29
N ASN A 78 -9.09 -1.43 3.35
CA ASN A 78 -9.13 -2.86 3.55
C ASN A 78 -7.69 -3.44 3.58
N ILE A 79 -7.21 -3.75 4.79
CA ILE A 79 -5.83 -4.22 5.05
C ILE A 79 -5.53 -5.53 4.32
N ASP A 80 -6.51 -6.44 4.27
CA ASP A 80 -6.38 -7.75 3.64
C ASP A 80 -6.90 -7.77 2.19
N ALA A 81 -7.07 -6.58 1.57
CA ALA A 81 -7.36 -6.50 0.15
C ALA A 81 -6.27 -7.25 -0.63
N THR A 82 -6.68 -8.01 -1.63
CA THR A 82 -5.78 -8.67 -2.58
C THR A 82 -5.75 -7.88 -3.87
N CYS A 83 -4.58 -7.74 -4.47
CA CYS A 83 -4.51 -7.19 -5.81
C CYS A 83 -5.17 -8.14 -6.83
N GLY A 84 -5.41 -7.67 -8.05
CA GLY A 84 -6.04 -8.49 -9.07
C GLY A 84 -5.19 -9.70 -9.51
N PRO A 85 -5.73 -10.58 -10.37
CA PRO A 85 -5.02 -11.78 -10.86
C PRO A 85 -3.68 -11.50 -11.56
N ARG A 86 -3.47 -10.27 -12.02
CA ARG A 86 -2.22 -9.80 -12.64
C ARG A 86 -1.12 -9.51 -11.61
N GLY A 87 -1.47 -9.23 -10.36
CA GLY A 87 -0.54 -9.07 -9.25
C GLY A 87 -0.46 -10.30 -8.34
N ASP A 88 -0.92 -11.45 -8.83
CA ASP A 88 -0.89 -12.72 -8.10
C ASP A 88 -1.72 -12.74 -6.82
N ASN A 89 -2.81 -11.95 -6.73
CA ASN A 89 -3.67 -11.90 -5.55
C ASN A 89 -2.90 -11.59 -4.24
N LYS A 90 -1.76 -10.90 -4.35
CA LYS A 90 -0.95 -10.47 -3.22
C LYS A 90 -1.66 -9.39 -2.42
N THR A 91 -1.59 -9.49 -1.09
CA THR A 91 -2.00 -8.42 -0.16
C THR A 91 -0.89 -7.38 0.01
N ALA A 92 -1.19 -6.28 0.70
CA ALA A 92 -0.16 -5.31 1.10
C ALA A 92 1.01 -5.97 1.86
N LEU A 93 0.70 -6.92 2.77
CA LEU A 93 1.72 -7.62 3.56
C LEU A 93 2.64 -8.48 2.69
N HIS A 94 2.09 -9.17 1.68
CA HIS A 94 2.89 -9.91 0.69
C HIS A 94 3.86 -8.98 -0.04
N LEU A 95 3.38 -7.84 -0.54
CA LEU A 95 4.20 -6.89 -1.29
C LEU A 95 5.32 -6.29 -0.43
N SER A 96 5.02 -5.86 0.80
CA SER A 96 6.02 -5.32 1.72
C SER A 96 7.07 -6.36 2.12
N ALA A 97 6.65 -7.61 2.35
CA ALA A 97 7.56 -8.71 2.67
C ALA A 97 8.47 -9.08 1.48
N GLU A 98 7.91 -9.16 0.27
CA GLU A 98 8.63 -9.47 -0.97
C GLU A 98 9.70 -8.43 -1.33
N HIS A 99 9.46 -7.15 -1.02
CA HIS A 99 10.38 -6.04 -1.30
C HIS A 99 11.30 -5.71 -0.11
N GLY A 100 11.13 -6.36 1.05
CA GLY A 100 11.99 -6.16 2.21
C GLY A 100 11.68 -4.90 3.03
N HIS A 101 10.47 -4.35 2.91
CA HIS A 101 10.06 -3.12 3.58
C HIS A 101 9.64 -3.40 5.03
N VAL A 102 10.63 -3.61 5.90
CA VAL A 102 10.44 -4.02 7.31
C VAL A 102 9.45 -3.11 8.05
N SER A 103 9.57 -1.79 7.89
CA SER A 103 8.66 -0.82 8.55
C SER A 103 7.21 -1.02 8.11
N ASN A 104 6.96 -1.26 6.83
CA ASN A 104 5.62 -1.50 6.31
C ASN A 104 5.07 -2.84 6.81
N VAL A 105 5.91 -3.88 6.89
CA VAL A 105 5.54 -5.18 7.46
C VAL A 105 5.10 -5.02 8.92
N GLN A 106 5.87 -4.29 9.74
CA GLN A 106 5.51 -4.01 11.12
C GLN A 106 4.17 -3.28 11.21
N VAL A 107 4.01 -2.18 10.46
CA VAL A 107 2.76 -1.37 10.46
C VAL A 107 1.55 -2.22 10.08
N LEU A 108 1.67 -3.09 9.08
CA LEU A 108 0.58 -3.96 8.64
C LEU A 108 0.23 -5.02 9.70
N LEU A 109 1.22 -5.62 10.35
CA LEU A 109 0.98 -6.60 11.41
C LEU A 109 0.38 -5.95 12.67
N ASP A 110 0.86 -4.77 13.06
CA ASP A 110 0.30 -3.99 14.18
C ASP A 110 -1.16 -3.61 13.91
N ALA A 111 -1.51 -3.39 12.63
CA ALA A 111 -2.87 -3.13 12.19
C ALA A 111 -3.75 -4.40 12.05
N GLY A 112 -3.19 -5.59 12.30
CA GLY A 112 -3.92 -6.85 12.27
C GLY A 112 -4.01 -7.52 10.89
N ALA A 113 -3.10 -7.21 9.95
CA ALA A 113 -3.04 -7.91 8.67
C ALA A 113 -2.86 -9.42 8.84
N SER A 114 -3.53 -10.20 8.00
CA SER A 114 -3.42 -11.66 8.03
C SER A 114 -2.07 -12.15 7.52
N PHE A 115 -1.22 -12.64 8.42
CA PHE A 115 0.08 -13.23 8.07
C PHE A 115 -0.02 -14.64 7.46
N VAL A 116 -1.19 -15.29 7.55
CA VAL A 116 -1.46 -16.62 6.97
C VAL A 116 -2.15 -16.55 5.61
N ALA A 117 -2.48 -15.35 5.12
CA ALA A 117 -3.02 -15.16 3.78
C ALA A 117 -2.08 -15.76 2.73
N LYS A 118 -2.66 -16.32 1.67
CA LYS A 118 -1.92 -16.93 0.57
C LYS A 118 -2.17 -16.18 -0.72
N ASP A 119 -1.10 -15.92 -1.46
CA ASP A 119 -1.16 -15.41 -2.82
C ASP A 119 -1.69 -16.48 -3.82
N ARG A 120 -1.74 -16.13 -5.10
CA ARG A 120 -2.18 -17.03 -6.18
C ARG A 120 -1.33 -18.30 -6.31
N ASN A 121 -0.08 -18.26 -5.89
CA ASN A 121 0.85 -19.39 -5.93
C ASN A 121 0.82 -20.22 -4.64
N GLY A 122 -0.06 -19.86 -3.69
CA GLY A 122 -0.18 -20.52 -2.40
C GLY A 122 0.91 -20.11 -1.39
N LEU A 123 1.61 -19.01 -1.65
CA LEU A 123 2.71 -18.50 -0.82
C LEU A 123 2.19 -17.48 0.18
N THR A 124 2.73 -17.52 1.39
CA THR A 124 2.49 -16.51 2.43
C THR A 124 3.48 -15.36 2.30
N ALA A 125 3.24 -14.26 3.02
CA ALA A 125 4.19 -13.16 3.12
C ALA A 125 5.58 -13.63 3.63
N LEU A 126 5.61 -14.60 4.56
CA LEU A 126 6.86 -15.20 5.06
C LEU A 126 7.60 -15.94 3.95
N ASP A 127 6.91 -16.74 3.14
CA ASP A 127 7.52 -17.46 2.02
C ASP A 127 8.12 -16.50 0.99
N LEU A 128 7.47 -15.37 0.73
CA LEU A 128 7.99 -14.35 -0.19
C LEU A 128 9.22 -13.65 0.38
N ALA A 129 9.21 -13.25 1.66
CA ALA A 129 10.38 -12.65 2.30
C ALA A 129 11.59 -13.59 2.31
N ASP A 130 11.37 -14.88 2.59
CA ASP A 130 12.42 -15.91 2.61
C ASP A 130 13.01 -16.12 1.21
N ARG A 131 12.16 -16.24 0.18
CA ARG A 131 12.60 -16.38 -1.22
C ARG A 131 13.36 -15.17 -1.74
N SER A 132 12.98 -13.96 -1.32
CA SER A 132 13.66 -12.72 -1.68
C SER A 132 14.92 -12.45 -0.86
N GLY A 133 15.19 -13.24 0.20
CA GLY A 133 16.36 -13.06 1.06
C GLY A 133 16.25 -11.90 2.06
N HIS A 134 15.03 -11.47 2.41
CA HIS A 134 14.78 -10.37 3.33
C HIS A 134 14.70 -10.85 4.78
N GLU A 135 15.87 -11.17 5.37
CA GLU A 135 15.98 -11.78 6.70
C GLU A 135 15.27 -11.00 7.81
N SER A 136 15.34 -9.66 7.79
CA SER A 136 14.65 -8.83 8.78
C SER A 136 13.13 -9.00 8.73
N CYS A 137 12.55 -9.08 7.52
CA CYS A 137 11.11 -9.35 7.35
C CYS A 137 10.78 -10.79 7.78
N VAL A 138 11.64 -11.76 7.48
CA VAL A 138 11.47 -13.16 7.89
C VAL A 138 11.40 -13.29 9.41
N ASN A 139 12.31 -12.65 10.13
CA ASN A 139 12.32 -12.70 11.59
C ASN A 139 11.06 -12.08 12.17
N LEU A 140 10.66 -10.91 11.68
CA LEU A 140 9.46 -10.20 12.13
C LEU A 140 8.18 -11.01 11.88
N LEU A 141 8.05 -11.62 10.70
CA LEU A 141 6.90 -12.47 10.36
C LEU A 141 6.86 -13.77 11.18
N LYS A 142 8.02 -14.35 11.52
CA LYS A 142 8.10 -15.52 12.41
C LYS A 142 7.70 -15.18 13.83
N GLU A 143 8.10 -14.01 14.35
CA GLU A 143 7.69 -13.52 15.67
C GLU A 143 6.17 -13.30 15.75
N ALA A 144 5.59 -12.73 14.70
CA ALA A 144 4.14 -12.58 14.60
C ALA A 144 3.40 -13.93 14.56
N ALA A 145 3.94 -14.92 13.85
CA ALA A 145 3.35 -16.27 13.78
C ALA A 145 3.57 -17.11 15.06
N GLY A 146 4.61 -16.81 15.85
CA GLY A 146 4.94 -17.50 17.10
C GLY A 146 4.31 -16.89 18.34
N SER A 147 3.60 -15.77 18.21
CA SER A 147 2.83 -15.16 19.30
C SER A 147 1.55 -15.98 19.55
N PRO A 148 1.37 -16.55 20.76
CA PRO A 148 0.27 -17.49 21.08
C PRO A 148 -1.11 -16.84 21.18
#